data_AF-A0A815RDM6-F1
#
_entry.id   AF-A0A815RDM6-F1
#
_cell.length_a   1.000
_cell.length_b   1.000
_cell.length_c   1.000
_cell.angle_alpha   90.00
_cell.angle_beta   90.00
_cell.angle_gamma   90.00
#
_symmetry.space_group_name_H-M   'P 1'
#
loop_
_entity.id
_entity.type
_entity.pdbx_description
1 polymer ?
#
loop_
_entity_poly.entity_id
_entity_poly.type
_entity_poly.pdbx_seq_one_letter_code
_entity_poly.pdbx_strand_id
1 'polypeptide(L)'
;MPTSTGEPFLPQPIPRVLRVPRSNLQHYDSENVNSTTSTTNATVNYVLWSFDSVTTDTYGVYNGQLVNGATYSSSSTTLPYLGQGHALSVAASQNQSFQVSTPFLNLASTSFTVEAWIYSTIVTGDNGLMGQCQCTSCSNQCFHFLIRSSKLYVGFTLNDINGLTTITVGTWYHVAFVYNSVTQQQILYLNGVQDNIKSSSSAYQGTNGTFTIGSASYFPVTTFFNGYIDNVKIETRAKSATEILTAASLIAYYSFDLPYPTHDNGPNGLNGSSTNAATVTGRVNQAMQFTGSSSYFQAYGFYQAGFGVYSNKPFSIALWISVSSYSSCAFVQMSSFYNTTPCFNMLGIWSYTNNAAQLVAQGYAWPAIYGPPITLNTWTHISWTFSLTNGYRLYVNGVYFGTTGYYSYTGTSTVINWLQIGYNFACSSIYITNAAFQGTIDEIYVYNREITATEVYELANP
;
A
#
# COMPACT_ATOMS: atom_id res chain seq x y z
N MET A 1 62.28 -20.16 11.33
CA MET A 1 61.23 -21.16 11.62
C MET A 1 60.07 -20.43 12.30
N PRO A 2 58.79 -20.69 11.97
CA PRO A 2 58.23 -21.57 10.96
C PRO A 2 57.61 -20.82 9.77
N THR A 3 57.42 -21.56 8.69
CA THR A 3 56.72 -21.23 7.44
C THR A 3 55.22 -21.45 7.60
N SER A 4 54.37 -20.46 7.27
CA SER A 4 52.94 -20.70 7.03
C SER A 4 52.60 -20.43 5.57
N THR A 5 52.35 -21.50 4.84
CA THR A 5 51.77 -21.51 3.49
C THR A 5 50.32 -21.05 3.58
N GLY A 6 49.97 -19.93 2.94
CA GLY A 6 48.58 -19.49 2.79
C GLY A 6 47.86 -20.30 1.72
N GLU A 7 46.85 -21.07 2.11
CA GLU A 7 45.86 -21.65 1.20
C GLU A 7 44.94 -20.54 0.64
N PRO A 8 44.45 -20.68 -0.60
CA PRO A 8 43.46 -19.77 -1.16
C PRO A 8 42.07 -20.03 -0.54
N PHE A 9 41.45 -18.97 -0.02
CA PHE A 9 40.06 -18.96 0.42
C PHE A 9 39.13 -19.32 -0.75
N LEU A 10 38.54 -20.52 -0.68
CA LEU A 10 37.39 -20.88 -1.50
C LEU A 10 36.13 -20.20 -0.92
N PRO A 11 35.29 -19.54 -1.74
CA PRO A 11 34.05 -18.95 -1.27
C PRO A 11 33.09 -20.05 -0.79
N GLN A 12 32.57 -19.87 0.44
CA GLN A 12 31.55 -20.72 1.03
C GLN A 12 30.27 -20.68 0.18
N PRO A 13 29.58 -21.82 -0.04
CA PRO A 13 28.33 -21.84 -0.77
C PRO A 13 27.25 -21.05 -0.02
N ILE A 14 26.65 -20.08 -0.71
CA ILE A 14 25.52 -19.29 -0.23
C ILE A 14 24.36 -20.25 0.09
N PRO A 15 23.71 -20.15 1.28
CA PRO A 15 22.56 -20.98 1.60
C PRO A 15 21.46 -20.78 0.56
N ARG A 16 21.01 -21.89 -0.03
CA ARG A 16 19.90 -21.94 -0.96
C ARG A 16 18.63 -21.51 -0.21
N VAL A 17 18.19 -20.26 -0.41
CA VAL A 17 16.90 -19.80 0.11
C VAL A 17 15.81 -20.68 -0.50
N LEU A 18 15.11 -21.42 0.35
CA LEU A 18 13.94 -22.20 -0.01
C LEU A 18 12.93 -21.26 -0.66
N ARG A 19 12.58 -21.54 -1.92
CA ARG A 19 11.49 -20.88 -2.63
C ARG A 19 10.22 -21.02 -1.80
N VAL A 20 9.66 -19.89 -1.38
CA VAL A 20 8.28 -19.82 -0.90
C VAL A 20 7.39 -19.95 -2.15
N PRO A 21 6.48 -20.94 -2.22
CA PRO A 21 5.52 -21.01 -3.31
C PRO A 21 4.61 -19.78 -3.29
N ARG A 22 4.32 -19.24 -4.48
CA ARG A 22 3.35 -18.16 -4.70
C ARG A 22 2.04 -18.49 -3.97
N SER A 23 1.64 -17.65 -3.01
CA SER A 23 0.32 -17.75 -2.39
C SER A 23 -0.71 -17.25 -3.39
N ASN A 24 -1.54 -18.17 -3.88
CA ASN A 24 -2.75 -17.87 -4.60
C ASN A 24 -3.64 -16.93 -3.76
N LEU A 25 -3.73 -15.66 -4.13
CA LEU A 25 -4.95 -14.88 -3.90
C LEU A 25 -5.97 -15.36 -4.94
N GLN A 26 -6.53 -16.55 -4.70
CA GLN A 26 -7.67 -17.03 -5.46
C GLN A 26 -8.93 -16.33 -4.94
N HIS A 27 -9.52 -15.52 -5.81
CA HIS A 27 -10.91 -15.10 -5.70
C HIS A 27 -11.78 -16.36 -5.74
N TYR A 28 -12.50 -16.63 -4.65
CA TYR A 28 -13.39 -17.78 -4.56
C TYR A 28 -14.74 -17.38 -5.16
N ASP A 29 -14.99 -17.82 -6.39
CA ASP A 29 -16.29 -17.65 -7.03
C ASP A 29 -17.36 -18.52 -6.33
N SER A 30 -18.56 -17.96 -6.25
CA SER A 30 -19.74 -18.50 -5.60
C SER A 30 -20.33 -19.70 -6.36
N GLU A 31 -20.40 -20.87 -5.73
CA GLU A 31 -21.33 -21.94 -6.11
C GLU A 31 -22.43 -22.12 -5.06
N ASN A 32 -23.67 -22.04 -5.54
CA ASN A 32 -24.90 -22.30 -4.79
C ASN A 32 -24.96 -23.76 -4.32
N VAL A 33 -25.06 -24.01 -3.02
CA VAL A 33 -25.56 -25.28 -2.49
C VAL A 33 -26.56 -25.03 -1.36
N ASN A 34 -27.78 -25.50 -1.59
CA ASN A 34 -28.89 -25.49 -0.64
C ASN A 34 -28.91 -26.84 0.10
N SER A 35 -28.68 -26.88 1.43
CA SER A 35 -29.00 -28.05 2.29
C SER A 35 -28.71 -27.83 3.80
N THR A 36 -29.80 -27.68 4.58
CA THR A 36 -30.07 -28.07 5.98
C THR A 36 -28.97 -28.07 7.08
N THR A 37 -29.19 -27.20 8.07
CA THR A 37 -28.86 -27.23 9.51
C THR A 37 -27.70 -28.11 10.02
N SER A 38 -26.57 -27.44 10.28
CA SER A 38 -25.60 -27.77 11.33
C SER A 38 -24.96 -26.45 11.80
N THR A 39 -25.06 -26.15 13.09
CA THR A 39 -24.45 -24.96 13.72
C THR A 39 -22.93 -25.04 13.62
N THR A 40 -22.37 -24.43 12.58
CA THR A 40 -20.96 -24.09 12.51
C THR A 40 -20.85 -22.57 12.60
N ASN A 41 -20.22 -22.08 13.66
CA ASN A 41 -19.86 -20.67 13.79
C ASN A 41 -19.07 -20.29 12.55
N ALA A 42 -19.56 -19.32 11.77
CA ALA A 42 -18.87 -18.83 10.59
C ALA A 42 -17.47 -18.34 11.01
N THR A 43 -16.44 -19.09 10.62
CA THR A 43 -15.04 -18.73 10.85
C THR A 43 -14.79 -17.45 10.07
N VAL A 44 -14.55 -16.33 10.77
CA VAL A 44 -14.03 -15.11 10.14
C VAL A 44 -12.75 -15.51 9.42
N ASN A 45 -12.65 -15.39 8.10
CA ASN A 45 -11.36 -15.49 7.40
C ASN A 45 -10.79 -14.09 7.14
N TYR A 46 -11.66 -13.13 6.81
CA TYR A 46 -11.33 -11.75 6.49
C TYR A 46 -12.56 -10.86 6.63
N VAL A 47 -12.40 -9.64 7.15
CA VAL A 47 -13.41 -8.58 7.17
C VAL A 47 -12.76 -7.29 6.64
N LEU A 48 -13.48 -6.51 5.84
CA LEU A 48 -13.07 -5.20 5.37
C LEU A 48 -14.23 -4.22 5.46
N TRP A 49 -14.04 -3.13 6.21
CA TRP A 49 -14.88 -1.94 6.11
C TRP A 49 -14.08 -0.85 5.40
N SER A 50 -14.48 -0.54 4.16
CA SER A 50 -13.85 0.52 3.38
C SER A 50 -14.33 1.92 3.79
N PHE A 51 -15.46 2.02 4.49
CA PHE A 51 -16.09 3.28 4.92
C PHE A 51 -16.38 4.28 3.79
N ASP A 52 -16.49 3.81 2.55
CA ASP A 52 -16.83 4.63 1.38
C ASP A 52 -18.34 4.92 1.30
N SER A 53 -18.84 5.64 2.30
CA SER A 53 -20.27 5.92 2.49
C SER A 53 -21.14 4.70 2.76
N VAL A 54 -20.54 3.57 3.13
CA VAL A 54 -21.24 2.32 3.45
C VAL A 54 -20.80 1.77 4.81
N THR A 55 -21.74 1.17 5.54
CA THR A 55 -21.50 0.50 6.83
C THR A 55 -21.29 -1.01 6.72
N THR A 56 -21.40 -1.53 5.50
CA THR A 56 -21.30 -2.97 5.22
C THR A 56 -19.84 -3.39 5.16
N ASP A 57 -19.52 -4.57 5.68
CA ASP A 57 -18.26 -5.19 5.29
C ASP A 57 -18.34 -5.69 3.84
N THR A 58 -17.20 -5.87 3.18
CA THR A 58 -17.14 -6.31 1.78
C THR A 58 -17.84 -7.64 1.51
N TYR A 59 -17.95 -8.53 2.50
CA TYR A 59 -18.63 -9.83 2.36
C TYR A 59 -20.05 -9.84 2.97
N GLY A 60 -20.50 -8.72 3.54
CA GLY A 60 -21.83 -8.52 4.10
C GLY A 60 -22.15 -9.32 5.38
N VAL A 61 -21.15 -9.92 6.04
CA VAL A 61 -21.34 -10.76 7.24
C VAL A 61 -21.32 -9.94 8.54
N TYR A 62 -20.35 -9.04 8.68
CA TYR A 62 -20.08 -8.22 9.86
C TYR A 62 -20.44 -6.75 9.61
N ASN A 63 -21.67 -6.50 9.14
CA ASN A 63 -22.16 -5.14 8.93
C ASN A 63 -22.26 -4.41 10.27
N GLY A 64 -21.83 -3.15 10.30
CA GLY A 64 -21.96 -2.32 11.49
C GLY A 64 -22.93 -1.17 11.30
N GLN A 65 -22.95 -0.28 12.29
CA GLN A 65 -23.78 0.91 12.34
C GLN A 65 -22.99 2.09 12.88
N LEU A 66 -23.30 3.29 12.39
CA LEU A 66 -22.76 4.55 12.91
C LEU A 66 -23.48 4.91 14.21
N VAL A 67 -22.74 5.40 15.20
CA VAL A 67 -23.25 5.68 16.54
C VAL A 67 -23.00 7.15 16.91
N ASN A 68 -23.97 7.75 17.61
CA ASN A 68 -23.94 9.13 18.10
C ASN A 68 -23.69 10.18 17.00
N GLY A 69 -24.24 9.93 15.81
CA GLY A 69 -24.10 10.84 14.68
C GLY A 69 -22.72 10.84 14.03
N ALA A 70 -21.93 9.77 14.21
CA ALA A 70 -20.75 9.53 13.37
C ALA A 70 -21.14 9.59 11.88
N THR A 71 -20.26 10.11 11.05
CA THR A 71 -20.52 10.34 9.63
C THR A 71 -19.34 9.86 8.78
N TYR A 72 -19.43 10.10 7.48
CA TYR A 72 -18.31 9.93 6.56
C TYR A 72 -17.69 11.29 6.24
N SER A 73 -16.37 11.31 6.02
CA SER A 73 -15.67 12.51 5.56
C SER A 73 -16.20 12.94 4.19
N SER A 74 -16.36 14.23 3.92
CA SER A 74 -16.45 14.71 2.55
C SER A 74 -15.07 14.69 1.90
N SER A 75 -14.96 14.24 0.65
CA SER A 75 -13.71 14.38 -0.10
C SER A 75 -13.42 15.87 -0.27
N SER A 76 -12.26 16.33 0.23
CA SER A 76 -11.80 17.70 0.03
C SER A 76 -10.32 17.71 -0.27
N THR A 77 -9.88 18.74 -1.01
CA THR A 77 -8.47 18.97 -1.36
C THR A 77 -7.57 19.33 -0.17
N THR A 78 -8.13 19.45 1.04
CA THR A 78 -7.42 19.80 2.28
C THR A 78 -7.41 18.68 3.32
N LEU A 79 -8.25 17.65 3.15
CA LEU A 79 -8.28 16.42 3.97
C LEU A 79 -8.22 15.19 3.07
N PRO A 80 -7.09 14.99 2.40
CA PRO A 80 -7.01 14.04 1.33
C PRO A 80 -6.99 12.62 1.88
N TYR A 81 -8.08 11.92 1.54
CA TYR A 81 -8.34 10.51 1.71
C TYR A 81 -7.28 9.65 1.00
N LEU A 82 -7.14 8.40 1.44
CA LEU A 82 -6.22 7.42 0.89
C LEU A 82 -6.82 6.73 -0.34
N GLY A 83 -6.81 7.41 -1.48
CA GLY A 83 -7.32 6.85 -2.74
C GLY A 83 -8.61 7.53 -3.23
N GLN A 84 -9.60 6.75 -3.63
CA GLN A 84 -10.95 7.20 -4.01
C GLN A 84 -11.99 6.77 -2.95
N GLY A 85 -12.77 7.70 -2.40
CA GLY A 85 -13.84 7.32 -1.46
C GLY A 85 -14.00 8.24 -0.25
N HIS A 86 -14.48 7.67 0.86
CA HIS A 86 -14.74 8.36 2.12
C HIS A 86 -14.15 7.60 3.30
N ALA A 87 -13.76 8.31 4.36
CA ALA A 87 -13.35 7.71 5.62
C ALA A 87 -14.44 7.86 6.68
N LEU A 88 -14.46 6.98 7.68
CA LEU A 88 -15.26 7.16 8.89
C LEU A 88 -14.76 8.40 9.64
N SER A 89 -15.65 9.36 9.87
CA SER A 89 -15.40 10.58 10.64
C SER A 89 -16.03 10.46 12.03
N VAL A 90 -15.18 10.53 13.06
CA VAL A 90 -15.61 10.42 14.46
C VAL A 90 -15.05 11.57 15.30
N ALA A 91 -15.92 12.14 16.14
CA ALA A 91 -15.58 13.14 17.13
C ALA A 91 -15.63 12.56 18.54
N ALA A 92 -14.49 12.63 19.24
CA ALA A 92 -14.37 12.13 20.61
C ALA A 92 -15.28 12.89 21.57
N SER A 93 -15.47 14.20 21.36
CA SER A 93 -16.35 15.05 22.17
C SER A 93 -17.84 14.66 22.10
N GLN A 94 -18.22 13.86 21.11
CA GLN A 94 -19.60 13.38 20.89
C GLN A 94 -19.73 11.87 21.13
N ASN A 95 -18.69 11.21 21.63
CA ASN A 95 -18.67 9.75 21.85
C ASN A 95 -19.04 8.98 20.56
N GLN A 96 -18.57 9.45 19.41
CA GLN A 96 -18.88 8.88 18.10
C GLN A 96 -18.08 7.62 17.83
N SER A 97 -18.72 6.63 17.22
CA SER A 97 -18.09 5.36 16.87
C SER A 97 -18.86 4.65 15.76
N PHE A 98 -18.30 3.57 15.25
CA PHE A 98 -18.94 2.54 14.46
C PHE A 98 -18.96 1.23 15.26
N GLN A 99 -20.06 0.49 15.20
CA GLN A 99 -20.26 -0.70 16.02
C GLN A 99 -20.75 -1.89 15.22
N VAL A 100 -20.18 -3.06 15.50
CA VAL A 100 -20.58 -4.36 14.98
C VAL A 100 -21.05 -5.20 16.16
N SER A 101 -22.37 -5.31 16.29
CA SER A 101 -23.01 -5.99 17.43
C SER A 101 -23.40 -7.43 17.12
N THR A 102 -23.65 -7.76 15.85
CA THR A 102 -24.02 -9.12 15.42
C THR A 102 -23.62 -9.35 13.96
N PRO A 103 -23.13 -10.56 13.61
CA PRO A 103 -22.74 -11.64 14.52
C PRO A 103 -21.50 -11.28 15.34
N PHE A 104 -21.25 -12.02 16.42
CA PHE A 104 -20.05 -11.82 17.25
C PHE A 104 -18.78 -12.12 16.43
N LEU A 105 -17.88 -11.15 16.36
CA LEU A 105 -16.59 -11.31 15.70
C LEU A 105 -15.64 -12.03 16.68
N ASN A 106 -15.47 -13.33 16.50
CA ASN A 106 -14.69 -14.17 17.40
C ASN A 106 -13.19 -14.11 17.12
N LEU A 107 -12.44 -13.42 18.00
CA LEU A 107 -10.97 -13.36 18.00
C LEU A 107 -10.35 -14.18 19.15
N ALA A 108 -11.17 -14.88 19.94
CA ALA A 108 -10.71 -15.56 21.15
C ALA A 108 -9.79 -16.73 20.82
N SER A 109 -8.65 -16.81 21.53
CA SER A 109 -7.71 -17.93 21.49
C SER A 109 -7.18 -18.28 20.09
N THR A 110 -7.23 -17.35 19.13
CA THR A 110 -6.71 -17.51 17.77
C THR A 110 -5.61 -16.51 17.48
N SER A 111 -4.83 -16.76 16.42
CA SER A 111 -4.04 -15.70 15.80
C SER A 111 -4.98 -14.72 15.11
N PHE A 112 -4.64 -13.44 15.08
CA PHE A 112 -5.38 -12.47 14.28
C PHE A 112 -4.53 -11.26 13.94
N THR A 113 -4.98 -10.53 12.93
CA THR A 113 -4.43 -9.25 12.51
C THR A 113 -5.54 -8.23 12.41
N VAL A 114 -5.32 -7.04 12.95
CA VAL A 114 -6.19 -5.88 12.75
C VAL A 114 -5.34 -4.76 12.17
N GLU A 115 -5.79 -4.16 11.07
CA GLU A 115 -5.10 -3.06 10.42
C GLU A 115 -6.10 -1.99 9.94
N ALA A 116 -5.64 -0.75 9.88
CA ALA A 116 -6.43 0.38 9.43
C ALA A 116 -5.52 1.52 9.02
N TRP A 117 -6.08 2.44 8.24
CA TRP A 117 -5.53 3.76 8.10
C TRP A 117 -6.19 4.72 9.08
N ILE A 118 -5.39 5.57 9.72
CA ILE A 118 -5.88 6.56 10.70
C ILE A 118 -5.31 7.94 10.42
N TYR A 119 -6.14 8.96 10.60
CA TYR A 119 -5.76 10.36 10.60
C TYR A 119 -6.21 10.98 11.91
N SER A 120 -5.29 11.15 12.85
CA SER A 120 -5.63 11.72 14.14
C SER A 120 -5.57 13.24 14.12
N THR A 121 -6.54 13.89 14.74
CA THR A 121 -6.52 15.35 15.00
C THR A 121 -6.08 15.67 16.42
N ILE A 122 -6.01 14.67 17.31
CA ILE A 122 -5.57 14.79 18.70
C ILE A 122 -4.78 13.54 19.08
N VAL A 123 -3.59 13.71 19.66
CA VAL A 123 -2.73 12.58 20.11
C VAL A 123 -2.38 12.67 21.60
N THR A 124 -3.01 13.59 22.32
CA THR A 124 -2.92 13.75 23.78
C THR A 124 -3.98 12.91 24.47
N GLY A 125 -3.68 12.41 25.67
CA GLY A 125 -4.58 11.49 26.37
C GLY A 125 -4.71 10.14 25.65
N ASP A 126 -5.80 9.44 25.92
CA ASP A 126 -6.11 8.17 25.28
C ASP A 126 -7.18 8.36 24.21
N ASN A 127 -6.87 7.90 22.99
CA ASN A 127 -7.75 8.03 21.84
C ASN A 127 -8.05 6.63 21.28
N GLY A 128 -9.23 6.10 21.61
CA GLY A 128 -9.63 4.72 21.31
C GLY A 128 -9.91 4.49 19.82
N LEU A 129 -9.06 3.73 19.13
CA LEU A 129 -9.18 3.46 17.70
C LEU A 129 -10.18 2.34 17.43
N MET A 130 -10.06 1.23 18.14
CA MET A 130 -10.91 0.06 17.98
C MET A 130 -10.77 -0.89 19.16
N GLY A 131 -11.77 -1.72 19.39
CA GLY A 131 -11.72 -2.70 20.46
C GLY A 131 -12.95 -3.59 20.56
N GLN A 132 -12.81 -4.65 21.35
CA GLN A 132 -13.87 -5.57 21.74
C GLN A 132 -13.62 -5.98 23.19
N CYS A 133 -14.64 -5.87 24.05
CA CYS A 133 -14.47 -6.01 25.48
C CYS A 133 -15.64 -6.75 26.11
N GLN A 134 -15.32 -7.83 26.82
CA GLN A 134 -16.27 -8.62 27.61
C GLN A 134 -16.28 -8.17 29.08
N CYS A 135 -15.10 -8.02 29.68
CA CYS A 135 -14.94 -7.68 31.09
C CYS A 135 -13.75 -6.74 31.29
N THR A 136 -14.03 -5.46 31.58
CA THR A 136 -13.03 -4.37 31.66
C THR A 136 -11.99 -4.54 32.77
N SER A 137 -12.25 -5.41 33.75
CA SER A 137 -11.35 -5.72 34.87
C SER A 137 -10.75 -7.12 34.82
N CYS A 138 -11.12 -7.94 33.84
CA CYS A 138 -10.61 -9.30 33.69
C CYS A 138 -9.42 -9.32 32.73
N SER A 139 -8.33 -9.99 33.13
CA SER A 139 -7.17 -10.19 32.26
C SER A 139 -7.57 -10.85 30.95
N ASN A 140 -6.96 -10.41 29.85
CA ASN A 140 -7.12 -10.98 28.51
C ASN A 140 -8.52 -10.87 27.87
N GLN A 141 -9.48 -10.15 28.47
CA GLN A 141 -10.87 -10.11 27.99
C GLN A 141 -11.30 -8.78 27.35
N CYS A 142 -10.40 -7.80 27.19
CA CYS A 142 -10.69 -6.61 26.38
C CYS A 142 -9.55 -6.27 25.44
N PHE A 143 -9.76 -6.58 24.17
CA PHE A 143 -8.95 -6.05 23.09
C PHE A 143 -9.21 -4.54 22.98
N HIS A 144 -8.17 -3.74 23.22
CA HIS A 144 -8.20 -2.30 23.04
C HIS A 144 -7.00 -1.88 22.20
N PHE A 145 -7.25 -1.11 21.15
CA PHE A 145 -6.25 -0.48 20.31
C PHE A 145 -6.50 1.03 20.33
N LEU A 146 -5.53 1.79 20.81
CA LEU A 146 -5.65 3.23 21.01
C LEU A 146 -4.32 3.95 20.80
N ILE A 147 -4.36 5.28 20.79
CA ILE A 147 -3.17 6.13 20.91
C ILE A 147 -3.07 6.62 22.36
N ARG A 148 -1.94 6.38 23.01
CA ARG A 148 -1.61 6.85 24.36
C ARG A 148 -0.23 7.49 24.36
N SER A 149 -0.10 8.65 24.98
CA SER A 149 1.16 9.40 25.00
C SER A 149 1.74 9.59 23.59
N SER A 150 0.84 9.82 22.62
CA SER A 150 1.17 9.97 21.20
C SER A 150 1.83 8.75 20.54
N LYS A 151 1.68 7.55 21.09
CA LYS A 151 2.15 6.29 20.49
C LYS A 151 1.02 5.28 20.41
N LEU A 152 1.16 4.27 19.56
CA LEU A 152 0.23 3.14 19.55
C LEU A 152 0.24 2.42 20.91
N TYR A 153 -0.91 1.95 21.33
CA TYR A 153 -1.09 1.16 22.54
C TYR A 153 -2.14 0.10 22.26
N VAL A 154 -1.76 -1.17 22.44
CA VAL A 154 -2.68 -2.31 22.25
C VAL A 154 -2.57 -3.24 23.42
N GLY A 155 -3.69 -3.84 23.83
CA GLY A 155 -3.63 -4.91 24.80
C GLY A 155 -4.92 -5.69 24.92
N PHE A 156 -4.87 -6.72 25.76
CA PHE A 156 -6.01 -7.56 26.09
C PHE A 156 -6.53 -7.31 27.52
N THR A 157 -6.12 -6.22 28.18
CA THR A 157 -6.24 -5.94 29.63
C THR A 157 -5.20 -6.71 30.44
N LEU A 158 -4.32 -5.98 31.13
CA LEU A 158 -3.17 -6.51 31.88
C LEU A 158 -2.17 -7.31 31.03
N ASN A 159 -2.28 -7.18 29.70
CA ASN A 159 -1.49 -7.90 28.72
C ASN A 159 -1.30 -6.99 27.51
N ASP A 160 -0.58 -5.90 27.75
CA ASP A 160 -0.55 -4.76 26.86
C ASP A 160 0.86 -4.59 26.26
N ILE A 161 0.94 -3.92 25.11
CA ILE A 161 2.15 -3.56 24.38
C ILE A 161 2.05 -2.09 23.98
N ASN A 162 3.16 -1.36 24.18
CA ASN A 162 3.28 0.04 23.81
C ASN A 162 4.09 0.14 22.51
N GLY A 163 3.70 1.02 21.62
CA GLY A 163 4.50 1.42 20.47
C GLY A 163 5.73 2.24 20.87
N LEU A 164 6.67 2.36 19.95
CA LEU A 164 7.91 3.12 20.14
C LEU A 164 7.88 4.47 19.41
N THR A 165 7.24 4.50 18.25
CA THR A 165 7.19 5.67 17.36
C THR A 165 6.09 6.65 17.77
N THR A 166 6.43 7.94 17.70
CA THR A 166 5.48 9.03 17.99
C THR A 166 4.64 9.33 16.74
N ILE A 167 3.33 9.39 16.93
CA ILE A 167 2.32 9.79 15.94
C ILE A 167 2.07 11.28 16.10
N THR A 168 2.10 12.00 14.99
CA THR A 168 1.72 13.43 14.94
C THR A 168 0.30 13.59 14.42
N VAL A 169 -0.37 14.66 14.85
CA VAL A 169 -1.68 15.02 14.30
C VAL A 169 -1.57 15.40 12.82
N GLY A 170 -2.68 15.33 12.11
CA GLY A 170 -2.76 15.85 10.75
C GLY A 170 -2.08 14.97 9.69
N THR A 171 -1.74 13.73 10.03
CA THR A 171 -0.99 12.80 9.17
C THR A 171 -1.69 11.45 9.12
N TRP A 172 -1.79 10.88 7.91
CA TRP A 172 -2.25 9.51 7.73
C TRP A 172 -1.17 8.50 8.12
N TYR A 173 -1.55 7.52 8.93
CA TYR A 173 -0.72 6.38 9.27
C TYR A 173 -1.46 5.08 8.99
N HIS A 174 -0.75 4.10 8.42
CA HIS A 174 -1.21 2.72 8.46
C HIS A 174 -0.81 2.12 9.81
N VAL A 175 -1.76 1.64 10.58
CA VAL A 175 -1.51 0.98 11.86
C VAL A 175 -1.90 -0.48 11.73
N ALA A 176 -1.11 -1.37 12.30
CA ALA A 176 -1.51 -2.77 12.39
C ALA A 176 -1.07 -3.38 13.73
N PHE A 177 -1.88 -4.32 14.19
CA PHE A 177 -1.59 -5.18 15.31
C PHE A 177 -1.73 -6.63 14.87
N VAL A 178 -0.68 -7.42 15.11
CA VAL A 178 -0.66 -8.85 14.84
C VAL A 178 -0.50 -9.59 16.16
N TYR A 179 -1.42 -10.51 16.45
CA TYR A 179 -1.25 -11.51 17.48
C TYR A 179 -1.06 -12.89 16.83
N ASN A 180 0.05 -13.55 17.16
CA ASN A 180 0.35 -14.90 16.73
C ASN A 180 0.21 -15.84 17.93
N SER A 181 -0.81 -16.71 17.91
CA SER A 181 -1.10 -17.66 18.99
C SER A 181 -0.11 -18.82 19.07
N VAL A 182 0.57 -19.15 17.97
CA VAL A 182 1.59 -20.21 17.92
C VAL A 182 2.88 -19.75 18.58
N THR A 183 3.34 -18.53 18.26
CA THR A 183 4.57 -17.95 18.85
C THR A 183 4.30 -17.15 20.12
N GLN A 184 3.03 -16.91 20.47
CA GLN A 184 2.58 -16.07 21.59
C GLN A 184 3.15 -14.65 21.52
N GLN A 185 3.17 -14.08 20.32
CA GLN A 185 3.71 -12.75 20.05
C GLN A 185 2.61 -11.73 19.77
N GLN A 186 2.73 -10.58 20.40
CA GLN A 186 2.02 -9.34 20.06
C GLN A 186 3.00 -8.45 19.29
N ILE A 187 2.61 -7.98 18.10
CA ILE A 187 3.46 -7.17 17.23
C ILE A 187 2.69 -5.94 16.78
N LEU A 188 3.26 -4.75 17.00
CA LEU A 188 2.74 -3.48 16.50
C LEU A 188 3.50 -3.08 15.25
N TYR A 189 2.79 -2.58 14.25
CA TYR A 189 3.35 -2.00 13.05
C TYR A 189 2.80 -0.59 12.83
N LEU A 190 3.68 0.29 12.35
CA LEU A 190 3.34 1.64 11.91
C LEU A 190 3.91 1.86 10.51
N ASN A 191 3.08 2.27 9.56
CA ASN A 191 3.42 2.43 8.15
C ASN A 191 4.11 1.20 7.53
N GLY A 192 3.65 0.01 7.93
CA GLY A 192 4.15 -1.26 7.40
C GLY A 192 5.42 -1.78 8.09
N VAL A 193 6.07 -0.97 8.94
CA VAL A 193 7.31 -1.34 9.63
C VAL A 193 7.01 -1.74 11.07
N GLN A 194 7.67 -2.78 11.56
CA GLN A 194 7.52 -3.23 12.94
C GLN A 194 7.93 -2.11 13.90
N ASP A 195 6.98 -1.65 14.71
CA ASP A 195 7.18 -0.61 15.71
C ASP A 195 7.58 -1.20 17.07
N ASN A 196 6.95 -2.31 17.49
CA ASN A 196 7.37 -3.05 18.68
C ASN A 196 6.92 -4.52 18.64
N ILE A 197 7.55 -5.36 19.46
CA ILE A 197 7.19 -6.77 19.63
C ILE A 197 7.27 -7.17 21.11
N LYS A 198 6.29 -7.97 21.56
CA LYS A 198 6.25 -8.58 22.90
C LYS A 198 5.99 -10.08 22.76
N SER A 199 6.83 -10.89 23.40
CA SER A 199 6.70 -12.36 23.42
C SER A 199 6.00 -12.84 24.70
N SER A 200 5.71 -14.14 24.78
CA SER A 200 5.08 -14.78 25.96
C SER A 200 3.76 -14.14 26.37
N SER A 201 3.00 -13.65 25.39
CA SER A 201 1.72 -12.98 25.61
C SER A 201 0.60 -14.00 25.57
N SER A 202 -0.26 -14.01 26.58
CA SER A 202 -1.49 -14.81 26.54
C SER A 202 -2.40 -14.35 25.40
N ALA A 203 -3.22 -15.27 24.88
CA ALA A 203 -4.20 -14.93 23.85
C ALA A 203 -5.31 -14.04 24.41
N TYR A 204 -5.96 -13.30 23.51
CA TYR A 204 -7.26 -12.70 23.81
C TYR A 204 -8.29 -13.79 24.12
N GLN A 205 -9.12 -13.59 25.13
CA GLN A 205 -10.04 -14.59 25.70
C GLN A 205 -11.50 -14.10 25.75
N GLY A 206 -11.80 -12.90 25.27
CA GLY A 206 -13.19 -12.41 25.23
C GLY A 206 -14.02 -13.21 24.22
N THR A 207 -15.13 -13.78 24.68
CA THR A 207 -16.04 -14.63 23.88
C THR A 207 -17.38 -13.96 23.60
N ASN A 208 -17.54 -12.69 24.02
CA ASN A 208 -18.64 -11.82 23.66
C ASN A 208 -18.17 -10.35 23.60
N GLY A 209 -19.11 -9.45 23.31
CA GLY A 209 -18.86 -8.00 23.27
C GLY A 209 -18.95 -7.44 21.85
N THR A 210 -19.39 -6.19 21.76
CA THR A 210 -19.48 -5.44 20.50
C THR A 210 -18.07 -5.08 20.03
N PHE A 211 -17.78 -5.32 18.75
CA PHE A 211 -16.57 -4.76 18.14
C PHE A 211 -16.84 -3.31 17.78
N THR A 212 -15.95 -2.41 18.18
CA THR A 212 -16.10 -0.96 17.99
C THR A 212 -14.92 -0.40 17.21
N ILE A 213 -15.19 0.60 16.38
CA ILE A 213 -14.22 1.40 15.62
C ILE A 213 -14.50 2.88 15.94
N GLY A 214 -13.47 3.67 16.19
CA GLY A 214 -13.58 5.01 16.76
C GLY A 214 -13.76 5.04 18.29
N SER A 215 -13.72 3.88 18.95
CA SER A 215 -13.66 3.78 20.41
C SER A 215 -12.91 2.53 20.87
N ALA A 216 -12.43 2.55 22.11
CA ALA A 216 -11.89 1.36 22.79
C ALA A 216 -12.16 1.45 24.29
N SER A 217 -12.56 0.32 24.89
CA SER A 217 -12.82 0.20 26.32
C SER A 217 -11.70 -0.59 27.02
N TYR A 218 -11.20 -0.05 28.12
CA TYR A 218 -10.26 -0.71 29.02
C TYR A 218 -10.46 -0.13 30.44
N PHE A 219 -10.36 -0.94 31.49
CA PHE A 219 -10.45 -0.50 32.89
C PHE A 219 -11.41 0.67 33.20
N PRO A 220 -12.61 0.35 33.69
CA PRO A 220 -13.96 0.87 33.29
C PRO A 220 -14.10 2.12 32.37
N VAL A 221 -13.08 2.54 31.64
CA VAL A 221 -13.12 3.72 30.79
C VAL A 221 -13.38 3.30 29.35
N THR A 222 -14.24 4.06 28.66
CA THR A 222 -14.31 4.04 27.20
C THR A 222 -13.70 5.32 26.68
N THR A 223 -12.75 5.17 25.78
CA THR A 223 -12.06 6.28 25.11
C THR A 223 -12.50 6.34 23.66
N PHE A 224 -12.59 7.54 23.11
CA PHE A 224 -13.09 7.79 21.76
C PHE A 224 -12.00 8.44 20.92
N PHE A 225 -11.98 8.13 19.63
CA PHE A 225 -11.07 8.73 18.67
C PHE A 225 -11.60 10.08 18.16
N ASN A 226 -10.70 11.00 17.82
CA ASN A 226 -11.03 12.25 17.15
C ASN A 226 -10.26 12.36 15.83
N GLY A 227 -10.95 12.11 14.71
CA GLY A 227 -10.33 12.13 13.39
C GLY A 227 -11.02 11.19 12.40
N TYR A 228 -10.22 10.67 11.46
CA TYR A 228 -10.69 9.81 10.39
C TYR A 228 -10.08 8.41 10.47
N ILE A 229 -10.89 7.38 10.22
CA ILE A 229 -10.46 5.98 10.16
C ILE A 229 -10.94 5.40 8.83
N ASP A 230 -10.09 4.63 8.18
CA ASP A 230 -10.38 4.11 6.85
C ASP A 230 -9.78 2.72 6.63
N ASN A 231 -10.36 1.98 5.69
CA ASN A 231 -9.87 0.69 5.21
C ASN A 231 -9.53 -0.29 6.37
N VAL A 232 -10.48 -0.46 7.30
CA VAL A 232 -10.29 -1.32 8.47
C VAL A 232 -10.41 -2.78 8.04
N LYS A 233 -9.36 -3.57 8.27
CA LYS A 233 -9.29 -4.99 7.94
C LYS A 233 -9.04 -5.83 9.17
N ILE A 234 -9.71 -6.98 9.25
CA ILE A 234 -9.51 -7.98 10.31
C ILE A 234 -9.36 -9.36 9.67
N GLU A 235 -8.30 -10.07 10.02
CA GLU A 235 -8.03 -11.45 9.59
C GLU A 235 -7.80 -12.34 10.82
N THR A 236 -8.30 -13.57 10.83
CA THR A 236 -8.06 -14.55 11.93
C THR A 236 -6.78 -15.36 11.75
N ARG A 237 -5.78 -14.71 11.19
CA ARG A 237 -4.41 -15.23 11.09
C ARG A 237 -3.42 -14.13 11.39
N ALA A 238 -2.22 -14.53 11.76
CA ALA A 238 -1.10 -13.61 11.87
C ALA A 238 -0.54 -13.34 10.47
N LYS A 239 -0.67 -12.09 9.98
CA LYS A 239 0.00 -11.64 8.75
C LYS A 239 1.51 -11.52 8.98
N SER A 240 2.29 -11.83 7.95
CA SER A 240 3.73 -11.62 7.93
C SER A 240 4.08 -10.13 7.82
N ALA A 241 5.31 -9.77 8.20
CA ALA A 241 5.81 -8.40 8.05
C ALA A 241 5.74 -7.91 6.60
N THR A 242 5.99 -8.78 5.61
CA THR A 242 5.88 -8.44 4.18
C THR A 242 4.44 -8.12 3.78
N GLU A 243 3.45 -8.88 4.25
CA GLU A 243 2.04 -8.60 3.96
C GLU A 243 1.58 -7.27 4.57
N ILE A 244 2.04 -6.96 5.79
CA ILE A 244 1.77 -5.68 6.46
C ILE A 244 2.45 -4.52 5.73
N LEU A 245 3.70 -4.70 5.30
CA LEU A 245 4.43 -3.71 4.52
C LEU A 245 3.76 -3.44 3.17
N THR A 246 3.30 -4.48 2.47
CA THR A 246 2.56 -4.34 1.21
C THR A 246 1.25 -3.59 1.42
N ALA A 247 0.45 -3.95 2.43
CA ALA A 247 -0.80 -3.25 2.76
C ALA A 247 -0.59 -1.75 3.05
N ALA A 248 0.53 -1.39 3.70
CA ALA A 248 0.83 -0.02 4.06
C ALA A 248 1.50 0.81 2.94
N SER A 249 2.16 0.17 1.97
CA SER A 249 3.10 0.86 1.07
C SER A 249 2.92 0.65 -0.42
N LEU A 250 2.25 -0.42 -0.85
CA LEU A 250 1.86 -0.61 -2.24
C LEU A 250 0.61 0.24 -2.51
N ILE A 251 0.74 1.21 -3.42
CA ILE A 251 -0.36 2.10 -3.81
C ILE A 251 -1.24 1.41 -4.83
N ALA A 252 -0.63 0.86 -5.88
CA ALA A 252 -1.31 0.14 -6.95
C ALA A 252 -0.38 -0.87 -7.59
N TYR A 253 -0.96 -1.95 -8.11
CA TYR A 253 -0.30 -2.95 -8.93
C TYR A 253 -1.20 -3.29 -10.13
N TYR A 254 -0.69 -3.10 -11.35
CA TYR A 254 -1.40 -3.46 -12.57
C TYR A 254 -0.63 -4.54 -13.32
N SER A 255 -1.15 -5.77 -13.32
CA SER A 255 -0.61 -6.85 -14.16
C SER A 255 -1.07 -6.75 -15.60
N PHE A 256 -2.21 -6.10 -15.85
CA PHE A 256 -2.89 -6.09 -17.15
C PHE A 256 -3.35 -7.47 -17.66
N ASP A 257 -3.43 -8.44 -16.74
CA ASP A 257 -3.93 -9.79 -17.03
C ASP A 257 -5.44 -9.82 -17.26
N LEU A 258 -5.87 -10.72 -18.14
CA LEU A 258 -7.27 -11.05 -18.33
C LEU A 258 -7.81 -11.84 -17.12
N PRO A 259 -9.11 -11.76 -16.81
CA PRO A 259 -10.16 -11.08 -17.59
C PRO A 259 -10.32 -9.58 -17.28
N TYR A 260 -9.55 -9.03 -16.34
CA TYR A 260 -9.70 -7.66 -15.87
C TYR A 260 -8.42 -6.82 -16.01
N PRO A 261 -8.01 -6.51 -17.26
CA PRO A 261 -6.70 -5.94 -17.55
C PRO A 261 -6.54 -4.48 -17.14
N THR A 262 -7.52 -3.88 -16.46
CA THR A 262 -7.42 -2.52 -15.92
C THR A 262 -7.70 -2.46 -14.43
N HIS A 263 -7.92 -3.59 -13.76
CA HIS A 263 -8.08 -3.61 -12.31
C HIS A 263 -6.74 -3.43 -11.60
N ASP A 264 -6.79 -2.74 -10.47
CA ASP A 264 -5.70 -2.70 -9.51
C ASP A 264 -5.69 -4.02 -8.73
N ASN A 265 -4.61 -4.78 -8.87
CA ASN A 265 -4.33 -6.00 -8.12
C ASN A 265 -3.68 -5.70 -6.75
N GLY A 266 -3.45 -4.43 -6.43
CA GLY A 266 -2.97 -3.93 -5.15
C GLY A 266 -4.07 -3.78 -4.08
N PRO A 267 -3.72 -3.20 -2.91
CA PRO A 267 -4.61 -3.20 -1.74
C PRO A 267 -5.69 -2.11 -1.74
N ASN A 268 -5.66 -1.17 -2.70
CA ASN A 268 -6.44 0.07 -2.65
C ASN A 268 -7.51 0.18 -3.75
N GLY A 269 -7.60 -0.80 -4.66
CA GLY A 269 -8.66 -0.85 -5.68
C GLY A 269 -8.67 0.35 -6.62
N LEU A 270 -7.51 0.93 -6.93
CA LEU A 270 -7.37 2.09 -7.82
C LEU A 270 -7.52 1.68 -9.29
N ASN A 271 -8.68 1.16 -9.65
CA ASN A 271 -8.96 0.65 -10.99
C ASN A 271 -8.79 1.74 -12.05
N GLY A 272 -8.21 1.34 -13.18
CA GLY A 272 -7.97 2.23 -14.30
C GLY A 272 -8.91 2.00 -15.47
N SER A 273 -8.62 2.73 -16.54
CA SER A 273 -9.28 2.63 -17.84
C SER A 273 -8.22 2.71 -18.94
N SER A 274 -8.46 2.06 -20.07
CA SER A 274 -7.60 2.16 -21.24
C SER A 274 -8.37 2.68 -22.45
N THR A 275 -7.64 3.29 -23.38
CA THR A 275 -8.16 3.80 -24.65
C THR A 275 -7.20 3.36 -25.74
N ASN A 276 -7.73 2.77 -26.82
CA ASN A 276 -6.96 2.30 -27.99
C ASN A 276 -5.72 1.43 -27.63
N ALA A 277 -5.75 0.77 -26.46
CA ALA A 277 -4.72 -0.17 -26.03
C ALA A 277 -5.27 -1.58 -26.15
N ALA A 278 -4.39 -2.54 -26.42
CA ALA A 278 -4.76 -3.95 -26.56
C ALA A 278 -4.03 -4.80 -25.53
N THR A 279 -4.69 -5.83 -25.01
CA THR A 279 -4.04 -6.85 -24.18
C THR A 279 -3.37 -7.88 -25.10
N VAL A 280 -2.07 -8.10 -24.90
CA VAL A 280 -1.23 -9.00 -25.70
C VAL A 280 -0.42 -9.92 -24.78
N THR A 281 0.35 -10.86 -25.32
CA THR A 281 1.28 -11.67 -24.51
C THR A 281 2.32 -10.79 -23.82
N GLY A 282 2.44 -10.93 -22.50
CA GLY A 282 3.29 -10.10 -21.65
C GLY A 282 4.65 -10.71 -21.32
N ARG A 283 5.38 -10.00 -20.45
CA ARG A 283 6.57 -10.51 -19.77
C ARG A 283 6.18 -11.60 -18.77
N VAL A 284 5.07 -11.37 -18.08
CA VAL A 284 4.34 -12.32 -17.26
C VAL A 284 2.94 -12.38 -17.87
N ASN A 285 2.43 -13.56 -18.20
CA ASN A 285 1.06 -13.72 -18.71
C ASN A 285 0.68 -12.75 -19.86
N GLN A 286 -0.10 -11.69 -19.59
CA GLN A 286 -0.48 -10.67 -20.55
C GLN A 286 0.12 -9.29 -20.20
N ALA A 287 0.18 -8.41 -21.20
CA ALA A 287 0.63 -7.03 -21.06
C ALA A 287 -0.27 -6.09 -21.85
N MET A 288 -0.14 -4.79 -21.63
CA MET A 288 -0.84 -3.77 -22.39
C MET A 288 0.03 -3.21 -23.53
N GLN A 289 -0.48 -3.23 -24.75
CA GLN A 289 0.15 -2.68 -25.95
C GLN A 289 -0.35 -1.27 -26.26
N PHE A 290 0.60 -0.38 -26.56
CA PHE A 290 0.39 1.00 -26.97
C PHE A 290 0.91 1.21 -28.41
N THR A 291 0.12 1.91 -29.21
CA THR A 291 0.32 2.08 -30.66
C THR A 291 1.26 3.23 -31.04
N GLY A 292 1.64 4.10 -30.10
CA GLY A 292 2.32 5.36 -30.41
C GLY A 292 1.39 6.48 -30.91
N SER A 293 0.07 6.28 -30.86
CA SER A 293 -0.91 7.31 -31.22
C SER A 293 -2.22 7.13 -30.46
N SER A 294 -2.57 8.13 -29.63
CA SER A 294 -3.85 8.20 -28.89
C SER A 294 -4.23 6.91 -28.13
N SER A 295 -3.24 6.11 -27.71
CA SER A 295 -3.41 4.89 -26.92
C SER A 295 -2.81 5.09 -25.54
N TYR A 296 -3.56 4.72 -24.50
CA TYR A 296 -3.14 4.97 -23.13
C TYR A 296 -3.93 4.19 -22.10
N PHE A 297 -3.36 4.13 -20.90
CA PHE A 297 -4.01 3.70 -19.67
C PHE A 297 -3.94 4.82 -18.66
N GLN A 298 -4.97 4.94 -17.83
CA GLN A 298 -5.00 5.92 -16.74
C GLN A 298 -5.77 5.39 -15.53
N ALA A 299 -5.34 5.81 -14.35
CA ALA A 299 -6.01 5.52 -13.09
C ALA A 299 -5.95 6.74 -12.16
N TYR A 300 -6.97 6.91 -11.33
CA TYR A 300 -7.08 8.03 -10.38
C TYR A 300 -6.96 7.53 -8.94
N GLY A 301 -6.49 8.38 -8.04
CA GLY A 301 -6.35 8.02 -6.61
C GLY A 301 -4.92 8.06 -6.08
N PHE A 302 -3.94 8.55 -6.85
CA PHE A 302 -2.52 8.49 -6.52
C PHE A 302 -2.06 9.57 -5.53
N TYR A 303 -2.86 9.83 -4.50
CA TYR A 303 -2.54 10.79 -3.46
C TYR A 303 -1.28 10.39 -2.67
N GLN A 304 -1.09 9.09 -2.44
CA GLN A 304 0.04 8.60 -1.65
C GLN A 304 1.38 8.55 -2.39
N ALA A 305 1.40 8.66 -3.73
CA ALA A 305 2.57 8.44 -4.57
C ALA A 305 3.70 9.46 -4.35
N GLY A 306 3.49 10.49 -3.53
CA GLY A 306 4.51 11.45 -3.10
C GLY A 306 4.84 12.49 -4.16
N PHE A 307 5.10 12.05 -5.39
CA PHE A 307 5.52 12.88 -6.49
C PHE A 307 4.46 13.92 -6.88
N GLY A 308 4.85 15.20 -6.84
CA GLY A 308 3.98 16.35 -7.15
C GLY A 308 2.93 16.66 -6.08
N VAL A 309 2.63 15.72 -5.17
CA VAL A 309 1.65 15.91 -4.09
C VAL A 309 2.31 16.45 -2.82
N TYR A 310 3.44 15.87 -2.44
CA TYR A 310 4.11 16.16 -1.16
C TYR A 310 5.57 16.50 -1.37
N SER A 311 6.07 17.50 -0.66
CA SER A 311 7.50 17.78 -0.67
C SER A 311 8.29 16.60 -0.11
N ASN A 312 9.30 16.15 -0.86
CA ASN A 312 10.28 15.16 -0.43
C ASN A 312 9.71 13.81 0.06
N LYS A 313 8.46 13.47 -0.27
CA LYS A 313 7.91 12.17 0.11
C LYS A 313 8.55 11.08 -0.75
N PRO A 314 9.05 9.98 -0.14
CA PRO A 314 9.61 8.88 -0.89
C PRO A 314 8.56 8.18 -1.75
N PHE A 315 9.00 7.60 -2.86
CA PHE A 315 8.15 6.83 -3.76
C PHE A 315 8.97 5.87 -4.61
N SER A 316 8.31 4.90 -5.23
CA SER A 316 8.91 4.05 -6.26
C SER A 316 7.90 3.70 -7.33
N ILE A 317 8.35 3.61 -8.58
CA ILE A 317 7.61 3.01 -9.69
C ILE A 317 8.50 1.93 -10.29
N ALA A 318 7.97 0.72 -10.42
CA ALA A 318 8.61 -0.39 -11.12
C ALA A 318 7.70 -0.91 -12.23
N LEU A 319 8.26 -1.26 -13.38
CA LEU A 319 7.51 -1.77 -14.52
C LEU A 319 8.43 -2.51 -15.50
N TRP A 320 7.84 -3.35 -16.33
CA TRP A 320 8.47 -3.92 -17.52
C TRP A 320 8.02 -3.17 -18.77
N ILE A 321 8.96 -2.86 -19.67
CA ILE A 321 8.64 -2.31 -21.00
C ILE A 321 9.29 -3.15 -22.10
N SER A 322 8.63 -3.25 -23.26
CA SER A 322 9.23 -3.69 -24.50
C SER A 322 8.94 -2.65 -25.57
N VAL A 323 9.99 -1.99 -26.04
CA VAL A 323 9.89 -0.79 -26.88
C VAL A 323 9.90 -1.19 -28.35
N SER A 324 8.99 -0.66 -29.17
CA SER A 324 8.91 -1.00 -30.60
C SER A 324 9.41 0.09 -31.54
N SER A 325 9.74 1.29 -31.03
CA SER A 325 10.31 2.38 -31.80
C SER A 325 11.34 3.20 -31.00
N TYR A 326 12.35 3.73 -31.68
CA TYR A 326 13.32 4.67 -31.09
C TYR A 326 12.80 6.11 -30.96
N SER A 327 11.52 6.37 -31.27
CA SER A 327 10.93 7.69 -31.08
C SER A 327 11.00 8.15 -29.62
N SER A 328 11.37 9.41 -29.41
CA SER A 328 11.26 10.03 -28.08
C SER A 328 9.80 10.02 -27.61
N CYS A 329 9.56 9.68 -26.36
CA CYS A 329 8.21 9.56 -25.79
C CYS A 329 8.21 9.59 -24.26
N ALA A 330 7.04 9.82 -23.66
CA ALA A 330 6.78 9.53 -22.26
C ALA A 330 5.96 8.24 -22.16
N PHE A 331 6.27 7.40 -21.17
CA PHE A 331 5.49 6.19 -20.91
C PHE A 331 4.98 6.09 -19.47
N VAL A 332 5.49 6.91 -18.55
CA VAL A 332 4.86 7.18 -17.24
C VAL A 332 4.73 8.68 -17.04
N GLN A 333 3.51 9.13 -16.73
CA GLN A 333 3.18 10.49 -16.38
C GLN A 333 2.31 10.53 -15.13
N MET A 334 2.37 11.65 -14.40
CA MET A 334 1.38 11.98 -13.38
C MET A 334 0.78 13.36 -13.63
N SER A 335 -0.53 13.50 -13.42
CA SER A 335 -1.27 14.76 -13.60
C SER A 335 -2.22 15.03 -12.44
N SER A 336 -2.41 16.31 -12.11
CA SER A 336 -3.35 16.72 -11.06
C SER A 336 -4.81 16.77 -11.52
N PHE A 337 -5.04 16.71 -12.83
CA PHE A 337 -6.38 16.78 -13.40
C PHE A 337 -6.50 15.85 -14.59
N TYR A 338 -7.74 15.45 -14.88
CA TYR A 338 -8.05 14.60 -16.01
C TYR A 338 -7.56 15.22 -17.32
N ASN A 339 -6.63 14.54 -17.99
CA ASN A 339 -6.12 14.88 -19.32
C ASN A 339 -5.55 16.31 -19.44
N THR A 340 -5.07 16.93 -18.36
CA THR A 340 -4.58 18.32 -18.38
C THR A 340 -3.52 18.62 -17.31
N THR A 341 -3.02 19.85 -17.31
CA THR A 341 -1.92 20.34 -16.46
C THR A 341 -2.42 20.87 -15.10
N PRO A 342 -1.57 20.87 -14.05
CA PRO A 342 -0.16 20.49 -14.04
C PRO A 342 0.03 18.97 -14.18
N CYS A 343 0.97 18.59 -15.04
CA CYS A 343 1.37 17.21 -15.25
C CYS A 343 2.86 17.11 -15.59
N PHE A 344 3.45 15.95 -15.31
CA PHE A 344 4.88 15.71 -15.34
C PHE A 344 5.20 14.36 -16.00
N ASN A 345 6.17 14.38 -16.91
CA ASN A 345 6.74 13.15 -17.44
C ASN A 345 7.72 12.61 -16.41
N MET A 346 7.55 11.34 -16.05
CA MET A 346 8.32 10.65 -15.02
C MET A 346 9.38 9.76 -15.67
N LEU A 347 8.91 8.87 -16.55
CA LEU A 347 9.74 7.94 -17.29
C LEU A 347 9.43 8.01 -18.78
N GLY A 348 10.49 7.92 -19.58
CA GLY A 348 10.39 8.14 -21.02
C GLY A 348 11.61 7.64 -21.77
N ILE A 349 11.52 7.77 -23.08
CA ILE A 349 12.59 7.47 -24.02
C ILE A 349 13.02 8.78 -24.63
N TRP A 350 14.33 8.97 -24.73
CA TRP A 350 14.90 10.08 -25.44
C TRP A 350 15.86 9.61 -26.53
N SER A 351 15.77 10.26 -27.67
CA SER A 351 16.44 9.86 -28.90
C SER A 351 16.95 11.09 -29.64
N TYR A 352 18.27 11.15 -29.87
CA TYR A 352 18.90 12.16 -30.73
C TYR A 352 18.74 11.84 -32.21
N THR A 353 18.67 10.56 -32.55
CA THR A 353 18.56 10.05 -33.92
C THR A 353 17.62 8.86 -33.90
N ASN A 354 16.76 8.69 -34.90
CA ASN A 354 15.79 7.58 -34.96
C ASN A 354 16.39 6.16 -35.00
N ASN A 355 17.70 6.01 -34.78
CA ASN A 355 18.43 4.74 -34.78
C ASN A 355 19.02 4.38 -33.39
N ALA A 356 18.90 5.26 -32.38
CA ALA A 356 19.37 5.00 -31.03
C ALA A 356 18.58 5.80 -30.00
N ALA A 357 18.12 5.14 -28.95
CA ALA A 357 17.40 5.79 -27.86
C ALA A 357 17.87 5.32 -26.48
N GLN A 358 17.65 6.16 -25.48
CA GLN A 358 18.07 5.95 -24.10
C GLN A 358 16.86 6.08 -23.17
N LEU A 359 16.89 5.33 -22.08
CA LEU A 359 15.94 5.52 -20.99
C LEU A 359 16.19 6.86 -20.30
N VAL A 360 15.14 7.57 -19.91
CA VAL A 360 15.22 8.78 -19.11
C VAL A 360 14.26 8.69 -17.93
N ALA A 361 14.77 8.96 -16.74
CA ALA A 361 13.98 9.17 -15.53
C ALA A 361 14.17 10.61 -15.05
N GLN A 362 13.08 11.38 -14.94
CA GLN A 362 13.16 12.80 -14.62
C GLN A 362 12.20 13.20 -13.49
N GLY A 363 12.62 14.17 -12.69
CA GLY A 363 11.81 14.77 -11.65
C GLY A 363 11.02 16.00 -12.06
N TYR A 364 10.55 16.75 -11.05
CA TYR A 364 9.84 18.03 -11.19
C TYR A 364 10.70 19.13 -11.85
N ALA A 365 12.01 19.03 -11.68
CA ALA A 365 13.05 19.90 -12.22
C ALA A 365 14.33 19.08 -12.47
N TRP A 366 15.43 19.74 -12.81
CA TRP A 366 16.75 19.11 -12.71
C TRP A 366 16.98 18.64 -11.27
N PRO A 367 17.44 17.39 -11.04
CA PRO A 367 18.15 16.49 -11.96
C PRO A 367 17.29 15.42 -12.66
N ALA A 368 17.80 14.93 -13.79
CA ALA A 368 17.33 13.73 -14.49
C ALA A 368 18.46 12.69 -14.60
N ILE A 369 18.10 11.41 -14.71
CA ILE A 369 19.04 10.31 -14.93
C ILE A 369 18.85 9.81 -16.37
N TYR A 370 19.92 9.93 -17.17
CA TYR A 370 20.02 9.30 -18.48
C TYR A 370 20.50 7.87 -18.29
N GLY A 371 19.59 6.93 -18.54
CA GLY A 371 19.79 5.50 -18.41
C GLY A 371 20.62 4.89 -19.55
N PRO A 372 20.74 3.56 -19.57
CA PRO A 372 21.41 2.85 -20.64
C PRO A 372 20.61 2.96 -21.96
N PRO A 373 21.26 2.65 -23.11
CA PRO A 373 20.57 2.52 -24.37
C PRO A 373 19.51 1.42 -24.32
N ILE A 374 18.41 1.61 -25.06
CA ILE A 374 17.31 0.66 -25.18
C ILE A 374 17.50 -0.21 -26.43
N THR A 375 17.22 -1.50 -26.29
CA THR A 375 17.12 -2.44 -27.42
C THR A 375 15.63 -2.65 -27.75
N LEU A 376 15.26 -2.50 -29.02
CA LEU A 376 13.86 -2.71 -29.43
C LEU A 376 13.42 -4.16 -29.22
N ASN A 377 12.13 -4.33 -28.96
CA ASN A 377 11.41 -5.60 -28.81
C ASN A 377 12.03 -6.54 -27.76
N THR A 378 12.73 -5.96 -26.78
CA THR A 378 13.34 -6.68 -25.66
C THR A 378 12.75 -6.16 -24.37
N TRP A 379 12.23 -7.08 -23.53
CA TRP A 379 11.73 -6.72 -22.22
C TRP A 379 12.85 -6.15 -21.34
N THR A 380 12.63 -4.96 -20.83
CA THR A 380 13.52 -4.23 -19.93
C THR A 380 12.75 -3.87 -18.67
N HIS A 381 13.21 -4.34 -17.52
CA HIS A 381 12.65 -3.92 -16.23
C HIS A 381 13.26 -2.59 -15.82
N ILE A 382 12.43 -1.69 -15.33
CA ILE A 382 12.81 -0.36 -14.89
C ILE A 382 12.26 -0.16 -13.49
N SER A 383 13.11 0.25 -12.55
CA SER A 383 12.64 0.81 -11.27
C SER A 383 13.20 2.20 -11.07
N TRP A 384 12.30 3.15 -10.84
CA TRP A 384 12.62 4.52 -10.52
C TRP A 384 12.14 4.83 -9.12
N THR A 385 13.08 5.15 -8.24
CA THR A 385 12.81 5.39 -6.82
C THR A 385 13.27 6.76 -6.41
N PHE A 386 12.67 7.28 -5.34
CA PHE A 386 13.09 8.52 -4.71
C PHE A 386 13.06 8.39 -3.18
N SER A 387 14.09 8.92 -2.54
CA SER A 387 14.03 9.37 -1.14
C SER A 387 14.87 10.64 -0.98
N LEU A 388 14.64 11.39 0.09
CA LEU A 388 15.39 12.63 0.32
C LEU A 388 16.91 12.40 0.39
N THR A 389 17.33 11.31 1.05
CA THR A 389 18.74 10.96 1.23
C THR A 389 19.41 10.56 -0.09
N ASN A 390 18.68 9.82 -0.92
CA ASN A 390 19.24 9.21 -2.13
C ASN A 390 18.89 9.97 -3.40
N GLY A 391 18.03 10.99 -3.33
CA GLY A 391 17.42 11.60 -4.50
C GLY A 391 16.77 10.57 -5.40
N TYR A 392 16.79 10.82 -6.72
CA TYR A 392 16.33 9.83 -7.68
C TYR A 392 17.34 8.70 -7.80
N ARG A 393 16.85 7.47 -7.90
CA ARG A 393 17.65 6.30 -8.30
C ARG A 393 16.98 5.56 -9.44
N LEU A 394 17.81 5.10 -10.35
CA LEU A 394 17.39 4.27 -11.48
C LEU A 394 18.02 2.88 -11.33
N TYR A 395 17.20 1.87 -11.52
CA TYR A 395 17.60 0.48 -11.67
C TYR A 395 17.08 -0.04 -13.00
N VAL A 396 17.90 -0.84 -13.67
CA VAL A 396 17.55 -1.47 -14.95
C VAL A 396 17.86 -2.95 -14.86
N ASN A 397 16.88 -3.80 -15.20
CA ASN A 397 16.98 -5.26 -15.12
C ASN A 397 17.45 -5.77 -13.75
N GLY A 398 16.97 -5.15 -12.68
CA GLY A 398 17.29 -5.51 -11.30
C GLY A 398 18.64 -4.99 -10.81
N VAL A 399 19.39 -4.26 -11.63
CA VAL A 399 20.73 -3.75 -11.31
C VAL A 399 20.69 -2.23 -11.12
N TYR A 400 21.34 -1.75 -10.06
CA TYR A 400 21.51 -0.32 -9.82
C TYR A 400 22.28 0.34 -10.97
N PHE A 401 21.69 1.37 -11.56
CA PHE A 401 22.29 2.12 -12.65
C PHE A 401 22.94 3.42 -12.16
N GLY A 402 22.21 4.23 -11.41
CA GLY A 402 22.71 5.53 -10.99
C GLY A 402 21.76 6.29 -10.08
N THR A 403 22.27 7.41 -9.56
CA THR A 403 21.56 8.29 -8.64
C THR A 403 21.91 9.74 -8.89
N THR A 404 21.02 10.64 -8.48
CA THR A 404 21.30 12.07 -8.44
C THR A 404 22.01 12.49 -7.14
N GLY A 405 22.10 11.58 -6.16
CA GLY A 405 22.49 11.91 -4.80
C GLY A 405 21.39 12.70 -4.07
N TYR A 406 21.69 13.17 -2.86
CA TYR A 406 20.76 13.98 -2.07
C TYR A 406 20.08 15.04 -2.93
N TYR A 407 18.75 15.02 -2.93
CA TYR A 407 17.95 15.94 -3.71
C TYR A 407 16.62 16.18 -3.02
N SER A 408 16.22 17.44 -2.96
CA SER A 408 14.93 17.85 -2.42
C SER A 408 14.07 18.48 -3.51
N TYR A 409 12.79 18.14 -3.54
CA TYR A 409 11.81 18.80 -4.37
C TYR A 409 10.66 19.33 -3.53
N THR A 410 10.07 20.44 -3.98
CA THR A 410 8.85 20.98 -3.38
C THR A 410 7.65 20.35 -4.08
N GLY A 411 6.80 19.67 -3.32
CA GLY A 411 5.48 19.24 -3.77
C GLY A 411 4.54 20.44 -3.72
N THR A 412 3.71 20.59 -4.74
CA THR A 412 2.98 21.84 -5.00
C THR A 412 1.47 21.64 -5.10
N SER A 413 0.98 20.41 -4.96
CA SER A 413 -0.43 20.08 -5.17
C SER A 413 -1.00 19.30 -3.99
N THR A 414 -2.04 19.81 -3.34
CA THR A 414 -2.78 19.06 -2.30
C THR A 414 -3.89 18.19 -2.89
N VAL A 415 -3.89 18.00 -4.21
CA VAL A 415 -4.93 17.25 -4.92
C VAL A 415 -4.51 15.80 -5.18
N ILE A 416 -5.50 14.96 -5.43
CA ILE A 416 -5.31 13.56 -5.80
C ILE A 416 -4.87 13.52 -7.27
N ASN A 417 -3.77 12.83 -7.56
CA ASN A 417 -3.23 12.72 -8.92
C ASN A 417 -3.79 11.52 -9.69
N TRP A 418 -3.66 11.62 -11.01
CA TRP A 418 -3.83 10.54 -11.98
C TRP A 418 -2.47 9.96 -12.34
N LEU A 419 -2.39 8.63 -12.43
CA LEU A 419 -1.32 7.91 -13.13
C LEU A 419 -1.72 7.74 -14.59
N GLN A 420 -0.80 8.02 -15.51
CA GLN A 420 -1.01 7.90 -16.95
C GLN A 420 0.13 7.12 -17.58
N ILE A 421 -0.21 6.12 -18.39
CA ILE A 421 0.71 5.18 -19.03
C ILE A 421 0.51 5.21 -20.54
N GLY A 422 1.62 5.30 -21.27
CA GLY A 422 1.67 5.38 -22.74
C GLY A 422 1.16 6.70 -23.36
N TYR A 423 0.92 7.70 -22.51
CA TYR A 423 0.07 8.86 -22.79
C TYR A 423 0.79 10.03 -23.52
N ASN A 424 0.02 10.92 -24.18
CA ASN A 424 0.54 11.96 -25.11
C ASN A 424 -0.06 13.38 -24.89
N PHE A 425 -0.40 13.75 -23.67
CA PHE A 425 -0.88 15.12 -23.42
C PHE A 425 0.28 16.06 -23.14
N ALA A 426 0.07 17.36 -23.42
CA ALA A 426 1.09 18.38 -23.24
C ALA A 426 1.38 18.60 -21.74
N CYS A 427 2.41 17.92 -21.23
CA CYS A 427 2.94 18.11 -19.89
C CYS A 427 4.13 19.07 -19.85
N SER A 428 4.43 19.57 -18.66
CA SER A 428 5.70 20.26 -18.46
C SER A 428 6.81 19.25 -18.71
N SER A 429 7.60 19.47 -19.77
CA SER A 429 8.71 18.62 -20.15
C SER A 429 10.01 19.41 -20.19
N ILE A 430 11.07 18.79 -19.66
CA ILE A 430 12.43 19.32 -19.78
C ILE A 430 13.27 18.36 -20.64
N TYR A 431 13.27 17.06 -20.31
CA TYR A 431 14.12 16.07 -20.98
C TYR A 431 13.34 14.97 -21.71
N ILE A 432 12.11 14.67 -21.26
CA ILE A 432 11.21 13.70 -21.89
C ILE A 432 10.17 14.43 -22.73
N THR A 433 10.11 14.19 -24.04
CA THR A 433 9.14 14.82 -24.95
C THR A 433 7.71 14.37 -24.69
N ASN A 434 6.74 15.26 -24.89
CA ASN A 434 5.31 14.92 -24.90
C ASN A 434 4.96 14.21 -26.21
N ALA A 435 5.26 12.92 -26.26
CA ALA A 435 4.98 12.04 -27.38
C ALA A 435 4.55 10.68 -26.84
N ALA A 436 3.63 10.02 -27.55
CA ALA A 436 3.05 8.75 -27.16
C ALA A 436 4.10 7.61 -27.19
N PHE A 437 3.99 6.69 -26.25
CA PHE A 437 4.78 5.47 -26.23
C PHE A 437 4.30 4.46 -27.29
N GLN A 438 5.24 3.81 -27.98
CA GLN A 438 4.97 2.70 -28.88
C GLN A 438 5.70 1.45 -28.40
N GLY A 439 4.93 0.45 -27.96
CA GLY A 439 5.47 -0.76 -27.37
C GLY A 439 4.47 -1.43 -26.43
N THR A 440 4.96 -2.30 -25.55
CA THR A 440 4.15 -2.98 -24.53
C THR A 440 4.68 -2.68 -23.13
N ILE A 441 3.79 -2.57 -22.15
CA ILE A 441 4.10 -2.37 -20.74
C ILE A 441 3.40 -3.43 -19.92
N ASP A 442 4.08 -3.91 -18.90
CA ASP A 442 3.63 -5.00 -18.04
C ASP A 442 4.04 -4.75 -16.59
N GLU A 443 3.34 -5.38 -15.64
CA GLU A 443 3.75 -5.49 -14.24
C GLU A 443 4.08 -4.14 -13.58
N ILE A 444 3.13 -3.20 -13.56
CA ILE A 444 3.34 -1.85 -13.01
C ILE A 444 3.09 -1.85 -11.51
N TYR A 445 4.11 -1.54 -10.71
CA TYR A 445 4.02 -1.34 -9.27
C TYR A 445 4.29 0.11 -8.90
N VAL A 446 3.46 0.68 -8.04
CA VAL A 446 3.63 2.03 -7.50
C VAL A 446 3.64 1.98 -5.97
N TYR A 447 4.70 2.52 -5.35
CA TYR A 447 4.91 2.50 -3.90
C TYR A 447 5.00 3.90 -3.31
N ASN A 448 4.53 4.07 -2.07
CA ASN A 448 4.65 5.30 -1.28
C ASN A 448 5.98 5.42 -0.50
N ARG A 449 6.97 4.60 -0.87
CA ARG A 449 8.29 4.53 -0.24
C ARG A 449 9.37 4.23 -1.28
N GLU A 450 10.63 4.42 -0.90
CA GLU A 450 11.77 3.87 -1.64
C GLU A 450 11.82 2.36 -1.39
N ILE A 451 11.74 1.57 -2.47
CA ILE A 451 11.97 0.12 -2.40
C ILE A 451 13.47 -0.19 -2.37
N THR A 452 13.83 -1.27 -1.71
CA THR A 452 15.23 -1.72 -1.56
C THR A 452 15.75 -2.36 -2.84
N ALA A 453 17.08 -2.47 -2.97
CA ALA A 453 17.70 -3.16 -4.09
C ALA A 453 17.27 -4.65 -4.19
N THR A 454 17.00 -5.30 -3.06
CA THR A 454 16.49 -6.68 -3.02
C THR A 454 15.08 -6.75 -3.62
N GLU A 455 14.18 -5.86 -3.23
CA GLU A 455 12.82 -5.79 -3.79
C GLU A 455 12.85 -5.49 -5.30
N VAL A 456 13.73 -4.58 -5.73
CA VAL A 456 13.95 -4.31 -7.16
C VAL A 456 14.42 -5.55 -7.91
N TYR A 457 15.34 -6.32 -7.33
CA TYR A 457 15.83 -7.56 -7.93
C TYR A 457 14.72 -8.60 -8.05
N GLU A 458 13.86 -8.75 -7.03
CA GLU A 458 12.72 -9.67 -7.05
C GLU A 458 11.72 -9.29 -8.15
N LEU A 459 11.36 -8.01 -8.27
CA LEU A 459 10.46 -7.51 -9.34
C LEU A 459 11.05 -7.70 -10.76
N ALA A 460 12.37 -7.63 -10.89
CA ALA A 460 13.09 -7.86 -12.14
C ALA A 460 13.24 -9.35 -12.51
N ASN A 461 12.85 -10.28 -11.62
CA ASN A 461 12.98 -11.72 -11.82
C ASN A 461 11.68 -12.47 -11.45
N PRO A 462 10.55 -12.14 -12.12
CA PRO A 462 9.23 -12.66 -11.77
C PRO A 462 9.04 -14.17 -12.06
#